data_AF-A0A3L8BMB1-F1
#
_entry.id   AF-A0A3L8BMB1-F1
#
_cell.length_a   1.000
_cell.length_b   1.000
_cell.length_c   1.000
_cell.angle_alpha   90.00
_cell.angle_beta   90.00
_cell.angle_gamma   90.00
#
_symmetry.space_group_name_H-M   'P 1'
#
loop_
_entity.id
_entity.type
_entity.pdbx_description
1 polymer ?
#
loop_
_entity_poly.entity_id
_entity_poly.type
_entity_poly.pdbx_seq_one_letter_code
_entity_poly.pdbx_strand_id
1 'polypeptide(L)'
;MKPIPGLTFIGCILLAGVAFSHPADPCLARIAQLAQSAKGCELTQKESGECDPINGQLEVQVQRCKSQQFTESAIQDAIEYGAAAVEGDVSQSPYRLQVKQQQWEYQMMKPNLERFADYFPEAHHIQDALLERFNTAACPKQYEGRPDRYRFQGHQTLSRYPGMDAAPDGSQSAEKHAFYGFSPERPGACYPVLPATPGTAEGAQKTLMPVNIPDYFLAELEQRERVRVLRCESDCEAEWASLASWHEEYSKQYRRHRQLLMCLDVEQRNENRRTVKGVRRTAIKLPDYCPEEEIAVQELNARGLLEELDRRLFLDTVWRPMPPEDPAKPE
;
A
#
# COMPACT_ATOMS: atom_id res chain seq x y z
N MET A 1 -36.00 -75.17 46.48
CA MET A 1 -35.91 -73.69 46.46
C MET A 1 -36.66 -73.19 45.25
N LYS A 2 -37.46 -72.13 45.44
CA LYS A 2 -38.46 -71.56 44.52
C LYS A 2 -37.83 -70.78 43.36
N PRO A 3 -38.51 -70.66 42.19
CA PRO A 3 -38.15 -69.72 41.12
C PRO A 3 -38.94 -68.41 41.27
N ILE A 4 -38.33 -67.23 41.04
CA ILE A 4 -39.03 -65.95 40.74
C ILE A 4 -38.13 -65.09 39.80
N PRO A 5 -38.71 -64.37 38.82
CA PRO A 5 -38.05 -63.81 37.65
C PRO A 5 -37.64 -62.33 37.82
N GLY A 6 -36.80 -61.81 36.92
CA GLY A 6 -36.39 -60.41 36.91
C GLY A 6 -36.11 -59.91 35.50
N LEU A 7 -37.18 -59.52 34.80
CA LEU A 7 -37.15 -58.69 33.59
C LEU A 7 -36.35 -57.41 33.86
N THR A 8 -35.22 -57.23 33.18
CA THR A 8 -34.55 -55.93 33.09
C THR A 8 -35.01 -55.26 31.81
N PHE A 9 -35.99 -54.36 31.97
CA PHE A 9 -36.41 -53.34 31.03
C PHE A 9 -35.21 -52.43 30.74
N ILE A 10 -34.49 -52.65 29.65
CA ILE A 10 -33.58 -51.63 29.11
C ILE A 10 -34.42 -50.76 28.19
N GLY A 11 -34.80 -49.61 28.73
CA GLY A 11 -35.52 -48.57 28.00
C GLY A 11 -34.73 -48.17 26.77
N CYS A 12 -35.32 -48.43 25.60
CA CYS A 12 -35.02 -47.68 24.40
C CYS A 12 -35.32 -46.20 24.71
N ILE A 13 -34.27 -45.41 24.87
CA ILE A 13 -34.33 -43.96 24.72
C ILE A 13 -34.76 -43.75 23.27
N LEU A 14 -36.06 -43.52 23.10
CA LEU A 14 -36.65 -42.98 21.90
C LEU A 14 -35.91 -41.67 21.60
N LEU A 15 -35.03 -41.73 20.62
CA LEU A 15 -34.75 -40.61 19.74
C LEU A 15 -36.12 -40.12 19.24
N ALA A 16 -36.67 -39.10 19.90
CA ALA A 16 -37.76 -38.32 19.37
C ALA A 16 -37.21 -37.65 18.11
N GLY A 17 -37.29 -38.36 16.98
CA GLY A 17 -37.23 -37.74 15.68
C GLY A 17 -38.27 -36.65 15.69
N VAL A 18 -37.82 -35.41 15.50
CA VAL A 18 -38.69 -34.25 15.36
C VAL A 18 -39.54 -34.52 14.12
N ALA A 19 -40.72 -35.10 14.34
CA ALA A 19 -41.69 -35.35 13.31
C ALA A 19 -42.30 -33.99 12.97
N PHE A 20 -41.65 -33.27 12.04
CA PHE A 20 -42.24 -32.07 11.49
C PHE A 20 -43.56 -32.47 10.80
N SER A 21 -44.67 -32.11 11.44
CA SER A 21 -46.01 -32.28 10.88
C SER A 21 -46.09 -31.53 9.57
N HIS A 22 -46.46 -32.23 8.49
CA HIS A 22 -46.65 -31.63 7.16
C HIS A 22 -47.64 -30.46 7.29
N PRO A 23 -47.34 -29.25 6.77
CA PRO A 23 -48.27 -28.13 6.84
C PRO A 23 -49.52 -28.46 6.02
N ALA A 24 -50.66 -28.66 6.70
CA ALA A 24 -51.93 -29.01 6.08
C ALA A 24 -52.65 -27.78 5.49
N ASP A 25 -52.39 -26.60 6.05
CA ASP A 25 -52.98 -25.34 5.58
C ASP A 25 -52.36 -24.87 4.26
N PRO A 26 -53.15 -24.48 3.24
CA PRO A 26 -52.63 -24.07 1.93
C PRO A 26 -51.62 -22.91 2.00
N CYS A 27 -51.80 -22.00 2.96
CA CYS A 27 -50.88 -20.87 3.13
C CYS A 27 -49.50 -21.34 3.59
N LEU A 28 -49.45 -22.20 4.61
CA LEU A 28 -48.22 -22.78 5.17
C LEU A 28 -47.57 -23.76 4.19
N ALA A 29 -48.36 -24.56 3.47
CA ALA A 29 -47.86 -25.45 2.42
C ALA A 29 -47.16 -24.67 1.30
N ARG A 30 -47.69 -23.49 0.93
CA ARG A 30 -47.04 -22.62 -0.06
C ARG A 30 -45.75 -22.01 0.46
N ILE A 31 -45.69 -21.63 1.75
CA ILE A 31 -44.44 -21.21 2.40
C ILE A 31 -43.40 -22.33 2.34
N ALA A 32 -43.77 -23.55 2.72
CA ALA A 32 -42.87 -24.69 2.65
C ALA A 32 -42.35 -24.95 1.22
N GLN A 33 -43.21 -24.89 0.21
CA GLN A 33 -42.79 -25.05 -1.19
C GLN A 33 -41.80 -23.96 -1.63
N LEU A 34 -42.05 -22.70 -1.24
CA LEU A 34 -41.17 -21.59 -1.57
C LEU A 34 -39.85 -21.67 -0.80
N ALA A 35 -39.86 -22.09 0.46
CA ALA A 35 -38.66 -22.32 1.26
C ALA A 35 -37.80 -23.47 0.70
N GLN A 36 -38.45 -24.55 0.23
CA GLN A 36 -37.78 -25.64 -0.49
C GLN A 36 -37.10 -25.11 -1.76
N SER A 37 -37.82 -24.30 -2.55
CA SER A 37 -37.30 -23.71 -3.79
C SER A 37 -36.17 -22.71 -3.53
N ALA A 38 -36.29 -21.92 -2.47
CA ALA A 38 -35.28 -20.96 -2.03
C ALA A 38 -33.98 -21.68 -1.65
N LYS A 39 -34.06 -22.69 -0.77
CA LYS A 39 -32.90 -23.49 -0.39
C LYS A 39 -32.28 -24.21 -1.60
N GLY A 40 -33.10 -24.78 -2.48
CA GLY A 40 -32.63 -25.41 -3.72
C GLY A 40 -31.84 -24.45 -4.61
N CYS A 41 -32.33 -23.20 -4.74
CA CYS A 41 -31.59 -22.15 -5.44
C CYS A 41 -30.27 -21.83 -4.73
N GLU A 42 -30.29 -21.57 -3.41
CA GLU A 42 -29.11 -21.18 -2.63
C GLU A 42 -28.00 -22.24 -2.70
N LEU A 43 -28.35 -23.53 -2.74
CA LEU A 43 -27.39 -24.63 -2.87
C LEU A 43 -26.63 -24.62 -4.21
N THR A 44 -27.26 -24.10 -5.26
CA THR A 44 -26.71 -24.07 -6.63
C THR A 44 -26.26 -22.67 -7.07
N GLN A 45 -26.49 -21.67 -6.24
CA GLN A 45 -26.16 -20.28 -6.48
C GLN A 45 -24.69 -20.10 -6.85
N LYS A 46 -24.43 -19.33 -7.90
CA LYS A 46 -23.09 -18.95 -8.35
C LYS A 46 -22.85 -17.46 -8.19
N GLU A 47 -23.83 -16.63 -8.49
CA GLU A 47 -23.73 -15.18 -8.41
C GLU A 47 -24.64 -14.57 -7.34
N SER A 48 -24.25 -13.40 -6.84
CA SER A 48 -25.07 -12.64 -5.90
C SER A 48 -26.41 -12.27 -6.55
N GLY A 49 -27.51 -12.51 -5.84
CA GLY A 49 -28.86 -12.11 -6.26
C GLY A 49 -29.64 -13.11 -7.12
N GLU A 50 -29.04 -14.25 -7.54
CA GLU A 50 -29.76 -15.27 -8.33
C GLU A 50 -31.02 -15.81 -7.65
N CYS A 51 -31.01 -15.87 -6.32
CA CYS A 51 -32.13 -16.39 -5.52
C CYS A 51 -33.08 -15.30 -5.01
N ASP A 52 -32.79 -14.01 -5.26
CA ASP A 52 -33.62 -12.88 -4.81
C ASP A 52 -35.08 -12.98 -5.28
N PRO A 53 -35.39 -13.40 -6.53
CA PRO A 53 -36.77 -13.54 -6.96
C PRO A 53 -37.56 -14.56 -6.14
N ILE A 54 -36.94 -15.68 -5.77
CA ILE A 54 -37.60 -16.74 -4.99
C ILE A 54 -37.71 -16.32 -3.52
N ASN A 55 -36.67 -15.71 -2.97
CA ASN A 55 -36.68 -15.17 -1.61
C ASN A 55 -37.73 -14.06 -1.46
N GLY A 56 -37.87 -13.17 -2.46
CA GLY A 56 -38.93 -12.17 -2.49
C GLY A 56 -40.33 -12.78 -2.55
N GLN A 57 -40.53 -13.86 -3.33
CA GLN A 57 -41.82 -14.58 -3.34
C GLN A 57 -42.14 -15.24 -1.99
N LEU A 58 -41.13 -15.84 -1.34
CA LEU A 58 -41.27 -16.41 0.00
C LEU A 58 -41.68 -15.33 1.00
N GLU A 59 -41.01 -14.18 0.99
CA GLU A 59 -41.30 -13.07 1.89
C GLU A 59 -42.73 -12.51 1.68
N VAL A 60 -43.14 -12.30 0.42
CA VAL A 60 -44.51 -11.88 0.10
C VAL A 60 -45.53 -12.89 0.61
N GLN A 61 -45.26 -14.19 0.46
CA GLN A 61 -46.17 -15.23 0.94
C GLN A 61 -46.22 -15.30 2.48
N VAL A 62 -45.09 -15.09 3.15
CA VAL A 62 -45.02 -14.94 4.61
C VAL A 62 -45.92 -13.80 5.07
N GLN A 63 -45.84 -12.63 4.45
CA GLN A 63 -46.70 -11.49 4.79
C GLN A 63 -48.18 -11.79 4.55
N ARG A 64 -48.49 -12.51 3.45
CA ARG A 64 -49.86 -12.96 3.19
C ARG A 64 -50.37 -13.90 4.28
N CYS A 65 -49.58 -14.87 4.73
CA CYS A 65 -50.00 -15.77 5.81
C CYS A 65 -50.12 -15.05 7.16
N LYS A 66 -49.24 -14.08 7.46
CA LYS A 66 -49.40 -13.21 8.65
C LYS A 66 -50.72 -12.43 8.61
N SER A 67 -51.12 -11.90 7.45
CA SER A 67 -52.41 -11.19 7.29
C SER A 67 -53.64 -12.09 7.49
N GLN A 68 -53.49 -13.41 7.30
CA GLN A 68 -54.51 -14.43 7.57
C GLN A 68 -54.49 -14.94 9.01
N GLN A 69 -53.75 -14.25 9.91
CA GLN A 69 -53.66 -14.55 11.33
C GLN A 69 -52.93 -15.87 11.67
N PHE A 70 -52.09 -16.40 10.76
CA PHE A 70 -51.16 -17.46 11.13
C PHE A 70 -50.09 -16.93 12.10
N THR A 71 -49.70 -17.75 13.07
CA THR A 71 -48.66 -17.39 14.04
C THR A 71 -47.29 -17.39 13.40
N GLU A 72 -46.35 -16.63 13.98
CA GLU A 72 -44.96 -16.62 13.51
C GLU A 72 -44.30 -17.99 13.66
N SER A 73 -44.64 -18.73 14.72
CA SER A 73 -44.15 -20.10 14.91
C SER A 73 -44.59 -21.04 13.79
N ALA A 74 -45.87 -21.02 13.40
CA ALA A 74 -46.39 -21.88 12.34
C ALA A 74 -45.77 -21.56 10.97
N ILE A 75 -45.52 -20.27 10.72
CA ILE A 75 -44.80 -19.80 9.53
C ILE A 75 -43.35 -20.30 9.55
N GLN A 76 -42.65 -20.16 10.67
CA GLN A 76 -41.26 -20.60 10.82
C GLN A 76 -41.15 -22.12 10.66
N ASP A 77 -42.04 -22.89 11.30
CA ASP A 77 -42.10 -24.35 11.18
C ASP A 77 -42.32 -24.76 9.71
N ALA A 78 -43.14 -24.03 8.96
CA ALA A 78 -43.35 -24.29 7.53
C ALA A 78 -42.12 -23.98 6.67
N ILE A 79 -41.37 -22.91 6.99
CA ILE A 79 -40.10 -22.60 6.32
C ILE A 79 -39.08 -23.71 6.60
N GLU A 80 -38.92 -24.09 7.87
CA GLU A 80 -38.00 -25.15 8.30
C GLU A 80 -38.36 -26.49 7.67
N TYR A 81 -39.65 -26.83 7.62
CA TYR A 81 -40.15 -28.01 6.93
C TYR A 81 -39.76 -28.03 5.45
N GLY A 82 -40.03 -26.92 4.74
CA GLY A 82 -39.68 -26.77 3.33
C GLY A 82 -38.19 -26.85 3.06
N ALA A 83 -37.39 -26.18 3.90
CA ALA A 83 -35.93 -26.22 3.83
C ALA A 83 -35.37 -27.62 4.17
N ALA A 84 -35.98 -28.35 5.11
CA ALA A 84 -35.56 -29.71 5.45
C ALA A 84 -35.81 -30.72 4.32
N ALA A 85 -36.76 -30.44 3.41
CA ALA A 85 -37.06 -31.29 2.26
C ALA A 85 -35.96 -31.27 1.17
N VAL A 86 -35.01 -30.34 1.22
CA VAL A 86 -33.83 -30.32 0.34
C VAL A 86 -32.60 -30.72 1.13
N GLU A 87 -31.91 -31.77 0.69
CA GLU A 87 -30.63 -32.17 1.26
C GLU A 87 -29.51 -31.20 0.83
N GLY A 88 -28.52 -31.02 1.70
CA GLY A 88 -27.36 -30.17 1.44
C GLY A 88 -27.26 -28.97 2.37
N ASP A 89 -26.03 -28.49 2.50
CA ASP A 89 -25.67 -27.33 3.30
C ASP A 89 -25.39 -26.13 2.41
N VAL A 90 -26.16 -25.05 2.59
CA VAL A 90 -25.99 -23.78 1.86
C VAL A 90 -24.59 -23.21 2.07
N SER A 91 -23.93 -23.51 3.20
CA SER A 91 -22.56 -23.07 3.49
C SER A 91 -21.51 -23.65 2.53
N GLN A 92 -21.87 -24.71 1.80
CA GLN A 92 -21.07 -25.40 0.79
C GLN A 92 -21.49 -25.06 -0.65
N SER A 93 -22.45 -24.15 -0.84
CA SER A 93 -22.83 -23.67 -2.17
C SER A 93 -21.65 -23.02 -2.89
N PRO A 94 -21.59 -23.08 -4.24
CA PRO A 94 -20.51 -22.46 -5.02
C PRO A 94 -20.30 -20.98 -4.66
N TYR A 95 -21.38 -20.21 -4.57
CA TYR A 95 -21.34 -18.81 -4.18
C TYR A 95 -20.76 -18.60 -2.77
N ARG A 96 -21.20 -19.37 -1.76
CA ARG A 96 -20.68 -19.23 -0.39
C ARG A 96 -19.21 -19.62 -0.29
N LEU A 97 -18.78 -20.65 -1.03
CA LEU A 97 -17.37 -21.03 -1.12
C LEU A 97 -16.54 -19.92 -1.78
N GLN A 98 -17.04 -19.31 -2.86
CA GLN A 98 -16.39 -18.18 -3.52
C GLN A 98 -16.26 -16.97 -2.57
N VAL A 99 -17.33 -16.61 -1.85
CA VAL A 99 -17.29 -15.51 -0.87
C VAL A 99 -16.29 -15.80 0.25
N LYS A 100 -16.27 -17.03 0.80
CA LYS A 100 -15.29 -17.45 1.81
C LYS A 100 -13.86 -17.35 1.27
N GLN A 101 -13.63 -17.77 0.02
CA GLN A 101 -12.32 -17.67 -0.63
C GLN A 101 -11.90 -16.21 -0.78
N GLN A 102 -12.77 -15.33 -1.29
CA GLN A 102 -12.47 -13.90 -1.45
C GLN A 102 -12.16 -13.23 -0.10
N GLN A 103 -12.93 -13.54 0.95
CA GLN A 103 -12.66 -13.04 2.29
C GLN A 103 -11.30 -13.50 2.82
N TRP A 104 -10.96 -14.78 2.61
CA TRP A 104 -9.68 -15.33 3.00
C TRP A 104 -8.51 -14.69 2.20
N GLU A 105 -8.66 -14.53 0.89
CA GLU A 105 -7.67 -13.85 0.04
C GLU A 105 -7.46 -12.40 0.49
N TYR A 106 -8.55 -11.66 0.74
CA TYR A 106 -8.47 -10.30 1.26
C TYR A 106 -7.74 -10.22 2.61
N GLN A 107 -8.03 -11.14 3.53
CA GLN A 107 -7.31 -11.21 4.82
C GLN A 107 -5.81 -11.44 4.64
N MET A 108 -5.42 -12.24 3.65
CA MET A 108 -4.01 -12.49 3.34
C MET A 108 -3.34 -11.27 2.70
N MET A 109 -4.04 -10.54 1.83
CA MET A 109 -3.53 -9.33 1.17
C MET A 109 -3.50 -8.11 2.09
N LYS A 110 -4.34 -8.08 3.13
CA LYS A 110 -4.52 -6.95 4.04
C LYS A 110 -3.21 -6.32 4.53
N PRO A 111 -2.17 -7.05 4.96
CA PRO A 111 -0.90 -6.45 5.37
C PRO A 111 -0.21 -5.66 4.25
N ASN A 112 -0.26 -6.14 3.00
CA ASN A 112 0.29 -5.42 1.84
C ASN A 112 -0.48 -4.10 1.62
N LEU A 113 -1.81 -4.15 1.71
CA LEU A 113 -2.68 -2.99 1.51
C LEU A 113 -2.49 -1.95 2.62
N GLU A 114 -2.40 -2.38 3.88
CA GLU A 114 -2.15 -1.50 5.02
C GLU A 114 -0.79 -0.82 4.90
N ARG A 115 0.27 -1.58 4.58
CA ARG A 115 1.60 -1.00 4.34
C ARG A 115 1.61 -0.02 3.18
N PHE A 116 0.91 -0.33 2.09
CA PHE A 116 0.80 0.59 0.97
C PHE A 116 0.12 1.90 1.41
N ALA A 117 -1.00 1.81 2.14
CA ALA A 117 -1.72 2.96 2.66
C ALA A 117 -0.92 3.79 3.67
N ASP A 118 -0.04 3.17 4.45
CA ASP A 118 0.87 3.89 5.36
C ASP A 118 1.83 4.83 4.59
N TYR A 119 2.32 4.40 3.43
CA TYR A 119 3.24 5.19 2.61
C TYR A 119 2.53 6.15 1.65
N PHE A 120 1.34 5.78 1.17
CA PHE A 120 0.57 6.50 0.14
C PHE A 120 -0.91 6.63 0.54
N PRO A 121 -1.21 7.39 1.61
CA PRO A 121 -2.56 7.44 2.18
C PRO A 121 -3.61 8.00 1.20
N GLU A 122 -3.22 8.87 0.28
CA GLU A 122 -4.09 9.46 -0.73
C GLU A 122 -4.36 8.56 -1.95
N ALA A 123 -3.67 7.43 -2.09
CA ALA A 123 -3.71 6.57 -3.28
C ALA A 123 -4.80 5.49 -3.21
N HIS A 124 -6.01 5.84 -2.76
CA HIS A 124 -7.12 4.88 -2.63
C HIS A 124 -7.61 4.34 -3.97
N HIS A 125 -7.46 5.10 -5.06
CA HIS A 125 -7.94 4.74 -6.39
C HIS A 125 -7.21 3.55 -7.01
N ILE A 126 -6.07 3.11 -6.45
CA ILE A 126 -5.32 1.96 -6.98
C ILE A 126 -5.58 0.66 -6.23
N GLN A 127 -6.48 0.64 -5.24
CA GLN A 127 -6.74 -0.54 -4.41
C GLN A 127 -7.08 -1.78 -5.23
N ASP A 128 -7.96 -1.65 -6.23
CA ASP A 128 -8.35 -2.78 -7.09
C ASP A 128 -7.14 -3.37 -7.81
N ALA A 129 -6.25 -2.51 -8.32
CA ALA A 129 -5.04 -2.94 -9.01
C ALA A 129 -4.04 -3.65 -8.07
N LEU A 130 -4.01 -3.29 -6.78
CA LEU A 130 -3.19 -3.96 -5.77
C LEU A 130 -3.70 -5.36 -5.41
N LEU A 131 -5.00 -5.63 -5.58
CA LEU A 131 -5.63 -6.93 -5.28
C LEU A 131 -5.45 -7.96 -6.41
N GLU A 132 -5.08 -7.51 -7.61
CA GLU A 132 -4.92 -8.39 -8.76
C GLU A 132 -3.81 -9.44 -8.54
N ARG A 133 -3.96 -10.61 -9.19
CA ARG A 133 -2.88 -11.62 -9.30
C ARG A 133 -2.35 -12.16 -7.96
N PHE A 134 -3.12 -12.02 -6.89
CA PHE A 134 -2.89 -12.77 -5.68
C PHE A 134 -3.42 -14.20 -5.82
N ASN A 135 -2.72 -15.17 -5.22
CA ASN A 135 -3.17 -16.56 -5.11
C ASN A 135 -3.42 -17.24 -6.46
N THR A 136 -2.53 -17.05 -7.44
CA THR A 136 -2.62 -17.74 -8.74
C THR A 136 -2.15 -19.20 -8.63
N ALA A 137 -2.44 -20.00 -9.66
CA ALA A 137 -1.99 -21.41 -9.69
C ALA A 137 -0.45 -21.55 -9.63
N ALA A 138 0.29 -20.57 -10.18
CA ALA A 138 1.74 -20.53 -10.12
C ALA A 138 2.26 -20.05 -8.76
N CYS A 139 1.56 -19.11 -8.14
CA CYS A 139 1.94 -18.48 -6.87
C CYS A 139 0.82 -18.61 -5.82
N PRO A 140 0.62 -19.80 -5.22
CA PRO A 140 -0.41 -19.99 -4.21
C PRO A 140 -0.09 -19.11 -2.99
N LYS A 141 -1.09 -18.39 -2.47
CA LYS A 141 -0.99 -17.47 -1.31
C LYS A 141 -0.01 -16.29 -1.48
N GLN A 142 0.38 -15.96 -2.70
CA GLN A 142 1.38 -14.93 -3.00
C GLN A 142 0.97 -14.11 -4.24
N TYR A 143 1.66 -12.99 -4.48
CA TYR A 143 1.50 -12.25 -5.74
C TYR A 143 2.40 -12.84 -6.82
N GLU A 144 1.85 -12.99 -8.01
CA GLU A 144 2.62 -13.37 -9.19
C GLU A 144 3.26 -12.14 -9.85
N GLY A 145 4.58 -12.15 -9.96
CA GLY A 145 5.37 -11.04 -10.51
C GLY A 145 5.12 -10.77 -11.98
N ARG A 146 5.07 -9.48 -12.36
CA ARG A 146 4.89 -9.03 -13.75
C ARG A 146 5.75 -7.82 -14.12
N PRO A 147 6.08 -7.62 -15.41
CA PRO A 147 6.99 -6.56 -15.82
C PRO A 147 6.41 -5.14 -15.70
N ASP A 148 5.08 -5.01 -15.60
CA ASP A 148 4.32 -3.76 -15.41
C ASP A 148 4.01 -3.48 -13.93
N ARG A 149 4.56 -4.28 -13.03
CA ARG A 149 4.36 -4.19 -11.58
C ARG A 149 5.68 -3.91 -10.88
N TYR A 150 5.57 -3.21 -9.76
CA TYR A 150 6.71 -2.74 -8.98
C TYR A 150 6.55 -3.15 -7.52
N ARG A 151 7.71 -3.37 -6.90
CA ARG A 151 7.87 -3.51 -5.47
C ARG A 151 8.50 -2.24 -4.91
N PHE A 152 7.95 -1.76 -3.81
CA PHE A 152 8.50 -0.65 -3.05
C PHE A 152 9.79 -1.06 -2.34
N GLN A 153 10.76 -0.16 -2.25
CA GLN A 153 12.08 -0.42 -1.65
C GLN A 153 12.42 0.57 -0.53
N GLY A 154 11.48 1.44 -0.18
CA GLY A 154 11.66 2.43 0.88
C GLY A 154 11.60 3.86 0.37
N HIS A 155 11.75 4.80 1.29
CA HIS A 155 11.78 6.23 0.98
C HIS A 155 12.81 6.95 1.83
N GLN A 156 13.28 8.09 1.34
CA GLN A 156 14.15 9.02 2.05
C GLN A 156 13.67 10.45 1.81
N THR A 157 13.84 11.33 2.78
CA THR A 157 13.58 12.76 2.60
C THR A 157 14.90 13.51 2.55
N LEU A 158 15.09 14.30 1.49
CA LEU A 158 16.24 15.18 1.34
C LEU A 158 15.82 16.64 1.41
N SER A 159 16.71 17.47 1.95
CA SER A 159 16.50 18.91 2.04
C SER A 159 17.15 19.60 0.84
N ARG A 160 16.37 20.40 0.13
CA ARG A 160 16.81 21.38 -0.87
C ARG A 160 17.06 22.70 -0.18
N TYR A 161 18.28 23.20 -0.23
CA TYR A 161 18.62 24.47 0.41
C TYR A 161 18.02 25.65 -0.37
N PRO A 162 17.74 26.79 0.29
CA PRO A 162 17.23 27.97 -0.38
C PRO A 162 18.12 28.38 -1.55
N GLY A 163 17.48 28.81 -2.64
CA GLY A 163 18.18 29.32 -3.82
C GLY A 163 18.92 30.63 -3.53
N MET A 164 19.79 31.02 -4.47
CA MET A 164 20.67 32.20 -4.34
C MET A 164 19.92 33.53 -4.18
N ASP A 165 18.70 33.61 -4.71
CA ASP A 165 17.85 34.80 -4.65
C ASP A 165 17.05 34.89 -3.34
N ALA A 166 17.20 33.91 -2.45
CA ALA A 166 16.58 33.94 -1.13
C ALA A 166 17.12 35.11 -0.32
N ALA A 167 16.21 35.90 0.25
CA ALA A 167 16.58 37.05 1.05
C ALA A 167 17.58 36.64 2.16
N PRO A 168 18.65 37.43 2.39
CA PRO A 168 19.69 37.12 3.38
C PRO A 168 19.19 37.19 4.83
N ASP A 169 17.94 37.58 5.05
CA ASP A 169 17.25 37.57 6.34
C ASP A 169 16.96 36.16 6.88
N GLY A 170 17.20 35.12 6.08
CA GLY A 170 16.98 33.72 6.49
C GLY A 170 15.51 33.33 6.56
N SER A 171 14.63 34.09 5.94
CA SER A 171 13.17 33.83 5.93
C SER A 171 12.77 32.58 5.14
N GLN A 172 13.61 32.11 4.21
CA GLN A 172 13.37 30.88 3.45
C GLN A 172 14.06 29.69 4.11
N SER A 173 13.26 28.70 4.51
CA SER A 173 13.75 27.43 5.05
C SER A 173 14.01 26.43 3.93
N ALA A 174 14.85 25.44 4.22
CA ALA A 174 15.12 24.35 3.28
C ALA A 174 13.82 23.58 2.97
N GLU A 175 13.54 23.41 1.68
CA GLU A 175 12.38 22.63 1.22
C GLU A 175 12.68 21.13 1.35
N LYS A 176 11.68 20.33 1.72
CA LYS A 176 11.83 18.88 1.83
C LYS A 176 11.28 18.19 0.59
N HIS A 177 12.08 17.33 0.00
CA HIS A 177 11.72 16.47 -1.13
C HIS A 177 11.73 15.00 -0.69
N ALA A 178 10.66 14.27 -1.01
CA ALA A 178 10.53 12.86 -0.73
C ALA A 178 10.98 12.03 -1.94
N PHE A 179 11.90 11.10 -1.72
CA PHE A 179 12.38 10.14 -2.71
C PHE A 179 11.81 8.77 -2.38
N TYR A 180 11.19 8.11 -3.35
CA TYR A 180 10.59 6.78 -3.20
C TYR A 180 11.27 5.80 -4.15
N GLY A 181 11.76 4.68 -3.62
CA GLY A 181 12.45 3.64 -4.38
C GLY A 181 11.52 2.52 -4.82
N PHE A 182 11.62 2.14 -6.09
CA PHE A 182 10.84 1.05 -6.68
C PHE A 182 11.71 0.16 -7.55
N SER A 183 11.45 -1.14 -7.50
CA SER A 183 12.10 -2.14 -8.34
C SER A 183 11.05 -2.92 -9.14
N PRO A 184 11.28 -3.22 -10.42
CA PRO A 184 10.34 -3.98 -11.21
C PRO A 184 10.20 -5.41 -10.65
N GLU A 185 8.99 -5.94 -10.70
CA GLU A 185 8.76 -7.33 -10.41
C GLU A 185 9.23 -8.23 -11.54
N ARG A 186 9.69 -9.43 -11.18
CA ARG A 186 10.23 -10.40 -12.13
C ARG A 186 9.12 -11.37 -12.56
N PRO A 187 8.91 -11.57 -13.88
CA PRO A 187 7.99 -12.58 -14.36
C PRO A 187 8.31 -13.97 -13.79
N GLY A 188 7.27 -14.66 -13.29
CA GLY A 188 7.41 -16.00 -12.71
C GLY A 188 8.01 -16.05 -11.30
N ALA A 189 8.36 -14.89 -10.71
CA ALA A 189 8.66 -14.82 -9.28
C ALA A 189 7.37 -14.71 -8.46
N CYS A 190 7.38 -15.27 -7.26
CA CYS A 190 6.28 -15.14 -6.31
C CYS A 190 6.69 -14.23 -5.16
N TYR A 191 5.84 -13.25 -4.86
CA TYR A 191 6.09 -12.24 -3.84
C TYR A 191 5.19 -12.47 -2.62
N PRO A 192 5.76 -12.75 -1.45
CA PRO A 192 4.98 -13.01 -0.24
C PRO A 192 4.42 -11.71 0.36
N VAL A 193 3.24 -11.83 0.96
CA VAL A 193 2.53 -10.72 1.66
C VAL A 193 2.75 -10.72 3.18
N LEU A 194 3.41 -11.76 3.69
CA LEU A 194 3.72 -11.99 5.09
C LEU A 194 5.16 -12.54 5.20
N PRO A 195 5.87 -12.27 6.30
CA PRO A 195 7.22 -12.82 6.48
C PRO A 195 7.15 -14.36 6.48
N ALA A 196 8.08 -14.98 5.75
CA ALA A 196 8.18 -16.45 5.66
C ALA A 196 8.46 -17.13 7.01
N THR A 197 8.95 -16.36 8.01
CA THR A 197 9.21 -16.82 9.38
C THR A 197 9.07 -15.68 10.38
N PRO A 198 8.46 -15.91 11.56
CA PRO A 198 8.47 -14.95 12.67
C PRO A 198 9.83 -15.01 13.36
N GLY A 199 10.83 -14.35 12.80
CA GLY A 199 12.17 -14.36 13.38
C GLY A 199 13.10 -13.38 12.69
N THR A 200 13.58 -12.40 13.46
CA THR A 200 14.45 -11.25 13.12
C THR A 200 13.75 -10.08 12.42
N ALA A 201 13.70 -8.95 13.13
CA ALA A 201 13.06 -7.70 12.72
C ALA A 201 13.68 -7.11 11.43
N GLU A 202 14.97 -7.35 11.18
CA GLU A 202 15.68 -6.84 9.99
C GLU A 202 15.34 -7.62 8.71
N GLY A 203 15.19 -8.95 8.80
CA GLY A 203 14.73 -9.78 7.68
C GLY A 203 13.25 -9.59 7.36
N ALA A 204 12.44 -9.32 8.39
CA ALA A 204 11.01 -9.04 8.26
C ALA A 204 10.73 -7.68 7.60
N GLN A 205 11.56 -6.65 7.83
CA GLN A 205 11.34 -5.31 7.27
C GLN A 205 11.63 -5.25 5.76
N LYS A 206 12.67 -5.95 5.27
CA LYS A 206 12.93 -6.07 3.81
C LYS A 206 11.92 -6.96 3.08
N THR A 207 11.25 -7.90 3.76
CA THR A 207 10.26 -8.81 3.15
C THR A 207 8.82 -8.28 3.20
N LEU A 208 8.55 -7.18 3.90
CA LEU A 208 7.21 -6.61 4.09
C LEU A 208 6.93 -5.35 3.26
N MET A 209 7.80 -5.02 2.30
CA MET A 209 7.57 -3.86 1.45
C MET A 209 6.36 -4.10 0.54
N PRO A 210 5.52 -3.07 0.31
CA PRO A 210 4.42 -3.15 -0.63
C PRO A 210 4.84 -3.67 -2.01
N VAL A 211 4.06 -4.60 -2.55
CA VAL A 211 4.23 -5.20 -3.88
C VAL A 211 2.99 -4.99 -4.73
N ASN A 212 3.06 -5.42 -5.99
CA ASN A 212 2.01 -5.35 -7.01
C ASN A 212 1.62 -3.92 -7.38
N ILE A 213 2.56 -2.98 -7.26
CA ILE A 213 2.31 -1.56 -7.51
C ILE A 213 2.30 -1.30 -9.03
N PRO A 214 1.22 -0.75 -9.61
CA PRO A 214 1.17 -0.46 -11.04
C PRO A 214 2.16 0.61 -11.50
N ASP A 215 2.70 0.47 -12.71
CA ASP A 215 3.54 1.50 -13.35
C ASP A 215 2.83 2.87 -13.48
N TYR A 216 1.52 2.88 -13.76
CA TYR A 216 0.78 4.14 -13.90
C TYR A 216 0.78 4.94 -12.58
N PHE A 217 0.83 4.28 -11.43
CA PHE A 217 0.92 4.95 -10.13
C PHE A 217 2.30 5.60 -9.93
N LEU A 218 3.37 4.97 -10.41
CA LEU A 218 4.70 5.59 -10.41
C LEU A 218 4.72 6.84 -11.28
N ALA A 219 4.08 6.79 -12.46
CA ALA A 219 3.94 7.96 -13.33
C ALA A 219 3.12 9.09 -12.68
N GLU A 220 2.09 8.77 -11.89
CA GLU A 220 1.35 9.75 -11.09
C GLU A 220 2.21 10.36 -9.97
N LEU A 221 3.03 9.55 -9.28
CA LEU A 221 3.95 10.04 -8.25
C LEU A 221 5.01 10.98 -8.83
N GLU A 222 5.54 10.68 -10.01
CA GLU A 222 6.52 11.51 -10.72
C GLU A 222 5.98 12.91 -11.08
N GLN A 223 4.67 13.07 -11.21
CA GLN A 223 4.02 14.35 -11.50
C GLN A 223 3.88 15.26 -10.26
N ARG A 224 4.07 14.71 -9.05
CA ARG A 224 3.86 15.47 -7.82
C ARG A 224 5.04 16.40 -7.53
N GLU A 225 4.72 17.62 -7.11
CA GLU A 225 5.73 18.53 -6.61
C GLU A 225 6.44 17.94 -5.39
N ARG A 226 7.75 18.13 -5.32
CA ARG A 226 8.60 17.68 -4.19
C ARG A 226 8.64 16.16 -3.97
N VAL A 227 8.16 15.37 -4.94
CA VAL A 227 8.31 13.91 -4.95
C VAL A 227 9.25 13.50 -6.07
N ARG A 228 10.12 12.53 -5.80
CA ARG A 228 11.03 11.93 -6.78
C ARG A 228 10.94 10.42 -6.71
N VAL A 229 10.92 9.79 -7.87
CA VAL A 229 10.82 8.33 -7.99
C VAL A 229 12.18 7.80 -8.44
N LEU A 230 12.73 6.86 -7.66
CA LEU A 230 13.92 6.11 -8.02
C LEU A 230 13.48 4.77 -8.61
N ARG A 231 13.76 4.56 -9.89
CA ARG A 231 13.52 3.28 -10.57
C ARG A 231 14.81 2.47 -10.56
N CYS A 232 14.83 1.44 -9.75
CA CYS A 232 16.02 0.62 -9.49
C CYS A 232 15.97 -0.68 -10.27
N GLU A 233 17.13 -1.22 -10.62
CA GLU A 233 17.21 -2.54 -11.29
C GLU A 233 17.01 -3.71 -10.31
N SER A 234 17.32 -3.48 -9.03
CA SER A 234 17.28 -4.47 -7.96
C SER A 234 16.74 -3.87 -6.66
N ASP A 235 17.40 -4.04 -5.52
CA ASP A 235 16.88 -3.63 -4.21
C ASP A 235 17.19 -2.15 -3.84
N CYS A 236 17.42 -1.32 -4.85
CA CYS A 236 17.75 0.12 -4.72
C CYS A 236 19.02 0.46 -3.91
N GLU A 237 19.81 -0.51 -3.45
CA GLU A 237 20.96 -0.21 -2.55
C GLU A 237 21.99 0.70 -3.21
N ALA A 238 22.30 0.47 -4.50
CA ALA A 238 23.24 1.29 -5.24
C ALA A 238 22.70 2.70 -5.51
N GLU A 239 21.41 2.80 -5.84
CA GLU A 239 20.69 4.05 -6.10
C GLU A 239 20.61 4.90 -4.84
N TRP A 240 20.31 4.29 -3.68
CA TRP A 240 20.31 4.98 -2.39
C TRP A 240 21.71 5.48 -2.00
N ALA A 241 22.75 4.65 -2.18
CA ALA A 241 24.12 5.05 -1.90
C ALA A 241 24.57 6.22 -2.80
N SER A 242 24.23 6.15 -4.08
CA SER A 242 24.50 7.23 -5.03
C SER A 242 23.74 8.50 -4.64
N LEU A 243 22.44 8.41 -4.34
CA LEU A 243 21.65 9.56 -3.89
C LEU A 243 22.27 10.23 -2.64
N ALA A 244 22.70 9.44 -1.66
CA ALA A 244 23.34 9.94 -0.44
C ALA A 244 24.65 10.67 -0.75
N SER A 245 25.52 10.10 -1.59
CA SER A 245 26.78 10.73 -2.01
C SER A 245 26.56 12.06 -2.72
N TRP A 246 25.56 12.14 -3.58
CA TRP A 246 25.23 13.37 -4.30
C TRP A 246 24.66 14.45 -3.38
N HIS A 247 23.80 14.06 -2.44
CA HIS A 247 23.27 14.99 -1.45
C HIS A 247 24.36 15.54 -0.53
N GLU A 248 25.35 14.71 -0.18
CA GLU A 248 26.52 15.14 0.58
C GLU A 248 27.34 16.18 -0.20
N GLU A 249 27.62 15.92 -1.48
CA GLU A 249 28.37 16.85 -2.34
C GLU A 249 27.59 18.16 -2.53
N TYR A 250 26.28 18.10 -2.78
CA TYR A 250 25.40 19.27 -2.82
C TYR A 250 25.47 20.09 -1.53
N SER A 251 25.39 19.42 -0.37
CA SER A 251 25.46 20.07 0.95
C SER A 251 26.84 20.69 1.24
N LYS A 252 27.90 20.08 0.74
CA LYS A 252 29.27 20.60 0.82
C LYS A 252 29.45 21.84 -0.07
N GLN A 253 29.00 21.77 -1.32
CA GLN A 253 29.08 22.90 -2.25
C GLN A 253 28.23 24.08 -1.79
N TYR A 254 27.04 23.83 -1.24
CA TYR A 254 26.21 24.88 -0.64
C TYR A 254 26.95 25.61 0.51
N ARG A 255 27.57 24.87 1.43
CA ARG A 255 28.36 25.45 2.53
C ARG A 255 29.55 26.25 2.01
N ARG A 256 30.28 25.72 1.01
CA ARG A 256 31.42 26.41 0.39
C ARG A 256 30.98 27.72 -0.27
N HIS A 257 29.91 27.68 -1.06
CA HIS A 257 29.39 28.87 -1.71
C HIS A 257 28.99 29.94 -0.67
N ARG A 258 28.31 29.57 0.43
CA ARG A 258 27.97 30.51 1.51
C ARG A 258 29.21 31.11 2.20
N GLN A 259 30.26 30.31 2.40
CA GLN A 259 31.54 30.79 2.93
C GLN A 259 32.20 31.81 1.99
N LEU A 260 32.22 31.53 0.68
CA LEU A 260 32.79 32.43 -0.33
C LEU A 260 32.03 33.76 -0.41
N LEU A 261 30.71 33.74 -0.32
CA LEU A 261 29.90 34.97 -0.23
C LEU A 261 30.27 35.82 1.00
N MET A 262 30.53 35.20 2.16
CA MET A 262 31.00 35.92 3.35
C MET A 262 32.39 36.53 3.12
N CYS A 263 33.31 35.80 2.46
CA CYS A 263 34.63 36.31 2.12
C CYS A 263 34.53 37.54 1.19
N LEU A 264 33.69 37.47 0.17
CA LEU A 264 33.44 38.59 -0.77
C LEU A 264 32.84 39.82 -0.07
N ASP A 265 31.89 39.64 0.86
CA ASP A 265 31.35 40.76 1.66
C ASP A 265 32.45 41.43 2.49
N VAL A 266 33.38 40.66 3.08
CA VAL A 266 34.53 41.22 3.82
C VAL A 266 35.50 41.95 2.89
N GLU A 267 35.82 41.41 1.71
CA GLU A 267 36.65 42.09 0.71
C GLU A 267 36.03 43.41 0.26
N GLN A 268 34.75 43.40 -0.10
CA GLN A 268 34.02 44.58 -0.54
C GLN A 268 33.98 45.65 0.57
N ARG A 269 33.79 45.25 1.84
CA ARG A 269 33.88 46.18 2.99
C ARG A 269 35.29 46.76 3.15
N ASN A 270 36.33 45.97 2.92
CA ASN A 270 37.71 46.42 2.98
C ASN A 270 38.02 47.42 1.84
N GLU A 271 37.54 47.17 0.63
CA GLU A 271 37.65 48.10 -0.50
C GLU A 271 36.91 49.41 -0.24
N ASN A 272 35.66 49.35 0.22
CA ASN A 272 34.86 50.51 0.60
C ASN A 272 35.51 51.33 1.72
N ARG A 273 36.23 50.68 2.65
CA ARG A 273 37.02 51.37 3.69
C ARG A 273 38.27 52.06 3.13
N ARG A 274 38.87 51.53 2.06
CA ARG A 274 40.04 52.16 1.40
C ARG A 274 39.63 53.40 0.61
N THR A 275 38.44 53.42 0.01
CA THR A 275 37.93 54.56 -0.78
C THR A 275 37.45 55.71 0.11
N VAL A 276 36.96 55.43 1.32
CA VAL A 276 36.51 56.46 2.27
C VAL A 276 37.70 57.03 3.08
N LYS A 277 38.26 58.14 2.57
CA LYS A 277 39.13 59.11 3.26
C LYS A 277 40.58 58.71 3.57
N GLY A 278 41.39 58.28 2.58
CA GLY A 278 42.86 58.50 2.53
C GLY A 278 43.74 58.11 3.75
N VAL A 279 43.16 57.54 4.80
CA VAL A 279 43.77 57.17 6.07
C VAL A 279 43.70 55.67 6.11
N ARG A 280 44.87 55.02 6.06
CA ARG A 280 45.00 53.56 6.12
C ARG A 280 44.41 53.05 7.45
N ARG A 281 43.14 52.66 7.43
CA ARG A 281 42.56 51.81 8.48
C ARG A 281 43.02 50.38 8.25
N THR A 282 43.30 49.66 9.33
CA THR A 282 43.65 48.24 9.27
C THR A 282 42.52 47.46 8.59
N ALA A 283 42.88 46.64 7.59
CA ALA A 283 41.92 45.79 6.90
C ALA A 283 41.31 44.80 7.89
N ILE A 284 40.01 44.51 7.73
CA ILE A 284 39.38 43.39 8.41
C ILE A 284 40.08 42.13 7.91
N LYS A 285 40.61 41.30 8.83
CA LYS A 285 41.19 40.01 8.48
C LYS A 285 40.10 39.12 7.88
N LEU A 286 40.37 38.52 6.73
CA LEU A 286 39.52 37.47 6.20
C LEU A 286 39.48 36.29 7.19
N PRO A 287 38.32 35.61 7.33
CA PRO A 287 38.24 34.32 8.01
C PRO A 287 39.27 33.31 7.48
N ASP A 288 39.75 32.42 8.35
CA ASP A 288 40.83 31.46 8.00
C ASP A 288 40.41 30.42 6.93
N TYR A 289 39.11 30.28 6.64
CA TYR A 289 38.60 29.42 5.58
C TYR A 289 38.51 30.12 4.21
N CYS A 290 38.76 31.43 4.14
CA CYS A 290 38.71 32.16 2.88
C CYS A 290 39.96 31.85 2.03
N PRO A 291 39.80 31.59 0.73
CA PRO A 291 40.94 31.45 -0.15
C PRO A 291 41.72 32.78 -0.23
N GLU A 292 43.04 32.67 -0.37
CA GLU A 292 43.94 33.83 -0.38
C GLU A 292 43.80 34.67 -1.66
N GLU A 293 43.41 34.05 -2.77
CA GLU A 293 43.23 34.70 -4.08
C GLU A 293 41.98 34.15 -4.82
N GLU A 294 41.50 34.90 -5.81
CA GLU A 294 40.43 34.52 -6.75
C GLU A 294 39.09 34.14 -6.09
N ILE A 295 38.74 34.77 -4.95
CA ILE A 295 37.50 34.48 -4.22
C ILE A 295 36.26 34.57 -5.15
N ALA A 296 36.21 35.59 -6.01
CA ALA A 296 35.11 35.80 -6.95
C ALA A 296 35.01 34.70 -8.02
N VAL A 297 36.13 34.19 -8.54
CA VAL A 297 36.13 33.11 -9.54
C VAL A 297 35.71 31.79 -8.89
N GLN A 298 36.22 31.51 -7.69
CA GLN A 298 35.84 30.33 -6.93
C GLN A 298 34.36 30.35 -6.54
N GLU A 299 33.81 31.52 -6.21
CA GLU A 299 32.38 31.68 -5.93
C GLU A 299 31.54 31.35 -7.15
N LEU A 300 31.89 31.88 -8.33
CA LEU A 300 31.18 31.63 -9.58
C LEU A 300 31.19 30.14 -9.96
N ASN A 301 32.34 29.46 -9.79
CA ASN A 301 32.46 28.03 -10.03
C ASN A 301 31.62 27.21 -9.04
N ALA A 302 31.67 27.54 -7.74
CA ALA A 302 30.88 26.87 -6.72
C ALA A 302 29.38 27.06 -6.96
N ARG A 303 28.97 28.26 -7.41
CA ARG A 303 27.60 28.56 -7.81
C ARG A 303 27.15 27.70 -8.98
N GLY A 304 27.92 27.65 -10.07
CA GLY A 304 27.57 26.86 -11.25
C GLY A 304 27.39 25.37 -10.93
N LEU A 305 28.30 24.81 -10.13
CA LEU A 305 28.21 23.42 -9.69
C LEU A 305 27.01 23.17 -8.77
N LEU A 306 26.71 24.11 -7.87
CA LEU A 306 25.55 24.02 -6.98
C LEU A 306 24.24 24.03 -7.78
N GLU A 307 24.10 24.91 -8.78
CA GLU A 307 22.93 24.97 -9.67
C GLU A 307 22.76 23.66 -10.47
N GLU A 308 23.87 23.06 -10.94
CA GLU A 308 23.83 21.77 -11.62
C GLU A 308 23.38 20.63 -10.70
N LEU A 309 23.93 20.55 -9.48
CA LEU A 309 23.55 19.55 -8.49
C LEU A 309 22.08 19.72 -8.05
N ASP A 310 21.63 20.96 -7.82
CA ASP A 310 20.25 21.28 -7.45
C ASP A 310 19.27 20.81 -8.54
N ARG A 311 19.59 21.09 -9.81
CA ARG A 311 18.77 20.68 -10.93
C ARG A 311 18.66 19.16 -11.01
N ARG A 312 19.78 18.45 -10.95
CA ARG A 312 19.81 16.98 -11.08
C ARG A 312 19.11 16.27 -9.91
N LEU A 313 19.26 16.77 -8.69
CA LEU A 313 18.63 16.17 -7.52
C LEU A 313 17.14 16.51 -7.42
N PHE A 314 16.76 17.77 -7.66
CA PHE A 314 15.45 18.27 -7.25
C PHE A 314 14.58 18.81 -8.36
N LEU A 315 15.07 19.01 -9.58
CA LEU A 315 14.30 19.58 -10.70
C LEU A 315 14.06 18.57 -11.82
N ASP A 316 15.02 17.70 -12.12
CA ASP A 316 14.83 16.64 -13.10
C ASP A 316 13.75 15.66 -12.62
N THR A 317 12.84 15.30 -13.53
CA THR A 317 11.65 14.49 -13.25
C THR A 317 11.96 13.02 -13.05
N VAL A 318 13.04 12.52 -13.66
CA VAL A 318 13.55 11.16 -13.51
C VAL A 318 14.94 11.23 -12.95
N TRP A 319 15.12 10.79 -11.70
CA TRP A 319 16.44 10.67 -11.13
C TRP A 319 17.14 9.44 -11.72
N ARG A 320 18.40 9.62 -12.14
CA ARG A 320 19.25 8.53 -12.62
C ARG A 320 20.63 8.66 -11.97
N PRO A 321 21.24 7.56 -11.51
CA PRO A 321 22.62 7.61 -11.06
C PRO A 321 23.51 8.00 -12.26
N MET A 322 24.52 8.85 -12.06
CA MET A 322 25.52 9.07 -13.12
C MET A 322 26.20 7.75 -13.45
N PRO A 323 26.51 7.47 -14.72
CA PRO A 323 27.53 6.48 -15.01
C PRO A 323 28.82 6.89 -14.28
N PRO A 324 29.57 5.95 -13.70
CA PRO A 324 30.84 6.27 -13.07
C PRO A 324 31.68 7.10 -14.05
N GLU A 325 32.25 8.21 -13.60
CA GLU A 325 33.24 8.93 -14.40
C GLU A 325 34.36 7.94 -14.73
N ASP A 326 34.46 7.55 -16.00
CA ASP A 326 35.60 6.79 -16.49
C ASP A 326 36.82 7.73 -16.36
N PRO A 327 37.79 7.43 -15.48
CA PRO A 327 38.95 8.29 -15.28
C PRO A 327 39.93 8.25 -16.47
N ALA A 328 39.49 7.77 -17.64
CA ALA A 328 40.31 7.42 -18.79
C ALA A 328 39.77 8.00 -20.10
N LYS A 329 39.43 9.29 -20.11
CA LYS A 329 39.43 10.08 -21.35
C LYS A 329 40.27 11.35 -21.16
N PRO A 330 41.56 11.33 -21.52
CA PRO A 330 42.28 12.57 -21.77
C PRO A 330 41.67 13.25 -23.01
N GLU A 331 41.46 14.56 -22.91
CA GLU A 331 41.09 15.47 -24.01
C GLU A 331 42.16 15.52 -25.11
#